data_AF-A0A819X4D4-F1
#
_entry.id   AF-A0A819X4D4-F1
#
_cell.length_a   1.000
_cell.length_b   1.000
_cell.length_c   1.000
_cell.angle_alpha   90.00
_cell.angle_beta   90.00
_cell.angle_gamma   90.00
#
_symmetry.space_group_name_H-M   'P 1'
#
loop_
_entity.id
_entity.type
_entity.pdbx_description
1 polymer ?
#
loop_
_entity_poly.entity_id
_entity_poly.type
_entity_poly.pdbx_seq_one_letter_code
_entity_poly.pdbx_strand_id
1 'polypeptide(L)'
;MTMSDPTLDFLLMKACEPMIQLFCANVEVGNENYLIRFLIKHKNEQQMDFRCKASIDHHQITSMKDEAFLSQQFRKKCTQEINEHCFGKKTKAGVIQCLADLMLRDVLKKENKITEDCRDELKFELLQRSESIDFDPSLAKACQKDIHRFCGDRTPGNAQILDCLKDNQNKISPSCYAKLRKREKLDVILPENDYSLMSKCATIIQKFCSNEQKQNILSCLRRSINQDAMPTMCRRVLYHRLMVLNS
;
A
#
# COMPACT_ATOMS: atom_id res chain seq x y z
N MET A 1 24.13 -6.55 14.48
CA MET A 1 23.73 -5.65 13.38
C MET A 1 23.76 -6.47 12.11
N THR A 2 22.60 -6.89 11.62
CA THR A 2 22.38 -7.58 10.33
C THR A 2 20.90 -7.31 10.06
N MET A 3 20.53 -6.13 9.56
CA MET A 3 20.47 -5.76 8.13
C MET A 3 19.79 -6.83 7.29
N SER A 4 18.80 -6.40 6.52
CA SER A 4 18.30 -6.97 5.26
C SER A 4 19.37 -7.80 4.54
N ASP A 5 18.99 -8.79 3.71
CA ASP A 5 19.97 -9.52 2.88
C ASP A 5 20.90 -8.50 2.21
N PRO A 6 22.16 -8.36 2.68
CA PRO A 6 23.01 -7.26 2.26
C PRO A 6 23.26 -7.32 0.76
N THR A 7 23.13 -8.51 0.19
CA THR A 7 23.21 -8.80 -1.23
C THR A 7 22.02 -8.21 -1.99
N LEU A 8 20.81 -8.38 -1.48
CA LEU A 8 19.58 -7.89 -2.13
C LEU A 8 19.53 -6.36 -2.12
N ASP A 9 19.83 -5.74 -0.97
CA ASP A 9 19.87 -4.29 -0.84
C ASP A 9 20.97 -3.68 -1.72
N PHE A 10 22.16 -4.30 -1.74
CA PHE A 10 23.27 -3.88 -2.60
C PHE A 10 22.90 -3.94 -4.09
N LEU A 11 22.27 -5.02 -4.55
CA LEU A 11 21.84 -5.17 -5.94
C LEU A 11 20.79 -4.13 -6.32
N LEU A 12 19.85 -3.83 -5.42
CA LEU A 12 18.88 -2.76 -5.63
C LEU A 12 19.57 -1.40 -5.76
N MET A 13 20.49 -1.07 -4.84
CA MET A 13 21.20 0.21 -4.88
C MET A 13 22.00 0.39 -6.17
N LYS A 14 22.71 -0.66 -6.59
CA LYS A 14 23.45 -0.66 -7.85
C LYS A 14 22.55 -0.51 -9.08
N ALA A 15 21.36 -1.12 -9.07
CA ALA A 15 20.41 -0.97 -10.17
C ALA A 15 19.76 0.42 -10.20
N CYS A 16 19.59 1.04 -9.04
CA CYS A 16 18.95 2.34 -8.88
C CYS A 16 19.90 3.53 -8.87
N GLU A 17 21.21 3.34 -9.01
CA GLU A 17 22.22 4.41 -8.97
C GLU A 17 21.87 5.64 -9.84
N PRO A 18 21.43 5.50 -11.11
CA PRO A 18 21.04 6.66 -11.92
C PRO A 18 19.82 7.40 -11.36
N MET A 19 18.87 6.64 -10.82
CA MET A 19 17.63 7.17 -10.24
C MET A 19 17.87 7.83 -8.89
N ILE A 20 18.80 7.30 -8.09
CA ILE A 20 19.23 7.92 -6.83
C ILE A 20 19.84 9.29 -7.12
N GLN A 21 20.69 9.41 -8.14
CA GLN A 21 21.26 10.70 -8.53
C GLN A 21 20.18 11.68 -9.03
N LEU A 22 19.17 11.19 -9.76
CA LEU A 22 18.09 12.01 -10.28
C LEU A 22 17.12 12.50 -9.19
N PHE A 23 16.65 11.61 -8.33
CA PHE A 23 15.60 11.92 -7.35
C PHE A 23 16.14 12.35 -5.97
N CYS A 24 17.37 11.99 -5.61
CA CYS A 24 17.93 12.21 -4.26
C CYS A 24 19.09 13.22 -4.21
N ALA A 25 19.32 14.01 -5.26
CA ALA A 25 20.46 14.94 -5.36
C ALA A 25 20.65 15.90 -4.17
N ASN A 26 19.58 16.19 -3.40
CA ASN A 26 19.58 17.12 -2.27
C ASN A 26 19.17 16.46 -0.93
N VAL A 27 19.22 15.13 -0.83
CA VAL A 27 18.82 14.40 0.38
C VAL A 27 20.07 14.03 1.17
N GLU A 28 20.14 14.45 2.44
CA GLU A 28 21.16 13.93 3.36
C GLU A 28 20.95 12.42 3.56
N VAL A 29 21.82 11.62 2.94
CA VAL A 29 21.76 10.15 3.03
C VAL A 29 22.33 9.71 4.38
N GLY A 30 21.48 9.70 5.41
CA GLY A 30 21.84 9.19 6.74
C GLY A 30 21.59 7.69 6.94
N ASN A 31 20.80 7.02 6.07
CA ASN A 31 20.39 5.62 6.25
C ASN A 31 19.94 4.96 4.93
N GLU A 32 20.51 3.82 4.56
CA GLU A 32 20.13 3.03 3.37
C GLU A 32 18.63 2.68 3.33
N ASN A 33 18.02 2.39 4.49
CA ASN A 33 16.59 2.08 4.57
C ASN A 33 15.71 3.27 4.19
N TYR A 34 16.16 4.50 4.49
CA TYR A 34 15.45 5.70 4.08
C TYR A 34 15.46 5.84 2.55
N LEU A 35 16.60 5.56 1.93
CA LEU A 35 16.76 5.60 0.48
C LEU A 35 15.87 4.56 -0.23
N ILE A 36 15.82 3.32 0.26
CA ILE A 36 14.91 2.29 -0.27
C ILE A 36 13.45 2.76 -0.18
N ARG A 37 13.05 3.32 0.97
CA ARG A 37 11.68 3.85 1.14
C ARG A 37 11.36 5.00 0.20
N PHE A 38 12.32 5.88 -0.01
CA PHE A 38 12.18 6.99 -0.94
C PHE A 38 12.00 6.47 -2.37
N LEU A 39 12.87 5.57 -2.83
CA LEU A 39 12.74 4.92 -4.14
C LEU A 39 11.39 4.23 -4.33
N ILE A 40 10.91 3.51 -3.31
CA ILE A 40 9.58 2.87 -3.33
C ILE A 40 8.45 3.90 -3.54
N LYS A 41 8.53 5.07 -2.92
CA LYS A 41 7.51 6.13 -3.08
C LYS A 41 7.49 6.71 -4.50
N HIS A 42 8.66 6.81 -5.15
CA HIS A 42 8.81 7.41 -6.47
C HIS A 42 8.85 6.39 -7.63
N LYS A 43 8.71 5.08 -7.34
CA LYS A 43 8.88 3.99 -8.33
C LYS A 43 7.94 4.01 -9.54
N ASN A 44 6.83 4.74 -9.45
CA ASN A 44 5.81 4.84 -10.51
C ASN A 44 5.82 6.21 -11.21
N GLU A 45 6.79 7.08 -10.92
CA GLU A 45 6.96 8.34 -11.64
C GLU A 45 7.50 8.10 -13.06
N GLN A 46 7.16 9.01 -13.99
CA GLN A 46 7.50 8.85 -15.41
C GLN A 46 9.02 8.76 -15.65
N GLN A 47 9.80 9.42 -14.81
CA GLN A 47 11.25 9.48 -14.89
C GLN A 47 11.92 8.20 -14.35
N MET A 48 11.18 7.33 -13.65
CA MET A 48 11.73 6.09 -13.10
C MET A 48 12.06 5.11 -14.22
N ASP A 49 13.31 4.66 -14.29
CA ASP A 49 13.73 3.68 -15.27
C ASP A 49 13.22 2.26 -14.95
N PHE A 50 13.13 1.42 -15.98
CA PHE A 50 12.65 0.05 -15.85
C PHE A 50 13.54 -0.81 -14.95
N ARG A 51 14.86 -0.58 -14.93
CA ARG A 51 15.82 -1.43 -14.23
C ARG A 51 15.72 -1.23 -12.72
N CYS A 52 15.69 0.02 -12.27
CA CYS A 52 15.50 0.38 -10.89
C CYS A 52 14.10 -0.03 -10.43
N LYS A 53 13.06 0.26 -11.22
CA LYS A 53 11.69 -0.18 -10.92
C LYS A 53 11.57 -1.69 -10.71
N ALA A 54 12.10 -2.49 -11.64
CA ALA A 54 12.08 -3.94 -11.53
C ALA A 54 12.85 -4.45 -10.29
N SER A 55 13.96 -3.78 -9.95
CA SER A 55 14.75 -4.13 -8.76
C SER A 55 14.02 -3.78 -7.46
N ILE A 56 13.32 -2.64 -7.42
CA ILE A 56 12.44 -2.26 -6.31
C ILE A 56 11.32 -3.28 -6.15
N ASP A 57 10.61 -3.61 -7.23
CA ASP A 57 9.51 -4.59 -7.19
C ASP A 57 10.02 -5.97 -6.74
N HIS A 58 11.18 -6.41 -7.23
CA HIS A 58 11.80 -7.65 -6.79
C HIS A 58 12.13 -7.63 -5.29
N HIS A 59 12.76 -6.55 -4.80
CA HIS A 59 13.05 -6.39 -3.37
C HIS A 59 11.77 -6.40 -2.53
N GLN A 60 10.70 -5.71 -2.96
CA GLN A 60 9.42 -5.70 -2.27
C GLN A 60 8.77 -7.10 -2.22
N ILE A 61 8.78 -7.85 -3.34
CA ILE A 61 8.25 -9.23 -3.40
C ILE A 61 9.05 -10.15 -2.48
N THR A 62 10.38 -10.11 -2.56
CA THR A 62 11.26 -10.97 -1.77
C THR A 62 11.14 -10.68 -0.28
N SER A 63 11.08 -9.41 0.12
CA SER A 63 10.85 -9.00 1.51
C SER A 63 9.54 -9.53 2.10
N MET A 64 8.52 -9.73 1.27
CA MET A 64 7.22 -10.28 1.70
C MET A 64 7.18 -11.81 1.77
N LYS A 65 8.05 -12.50 1.04
CA LYS A 65 8.14 -13.97 1.00
C LYS A 65 9.05 -14.55 2.07
N ASP A 66 9.98 -13.76 2.59
CA ASP A 66 10.96 -14.24 3.53
C ASP A 66 10.34 -14.50 4.91
N GLU A 67 10.29 -15.78 5.30
CA GLU A 67 9.74 -16.25 6.57
C GLU A 67 10.63 -15.88 7.78
N ALA A 68 11.90 -15.54 7.55
CA ALA A 68 12.83 -15.08 8.60
C ALA A 68 12.72 -13.56 8.87
N PHE A 69 11.99 -12.84 8.03
CA PHE A 69 12.14 -11.41 7.77
C PHE A 69 11.03 -10.56 8.39
N LEU A 70 10.92 -10.61 9.70
CA LEU A 70 10.41 -9.44 10.39
C LEU A 70 11.50 -8.36 10.19
N SER A 71 11.35 -7.51 9.15
CA SER A 71 12.32 -6.46 8.84
C SER A 71 12.68 -5.77 10.14
N GLN A 72 13.97 -5.71 10.45
CA GLN A 72 14.40 -5.44 11.82
C GLN A 72 13.77 -4.14 12.34
N GLN A 73 13.53 -3.16 11.45
CA GLN A 73 12.84 -1.91 11.76
C GLN A 73 11.32 -2.05 11.98
N PHE A 74 10.58 -2.72 11.09
CA PHE A 74 9.14 -2.90 11.24
C PHE A 74 8.83 -3.63 12.55
N ARG A 75 9.56 -4.73 12.82
CA ARG A 75 9.41 -5.46 14.08
C ARG A 75 9.76 -4.59 15.27
N LYS A 76 10.90 -3.89 15.24
CA LYS A 76 11.34 -3.03 16.36
C LYS A 76 10.26 -2.01 16.70
N LYS A 77 9.74 -1.29 15.71
CA LYS A 77 8.73 -0.24 15.92
C LYS A 77 7.35 -0.78 16.30
N CYS A 78 7.00 -2.00 15.88
CA CYS A 78 5.73 -2.64 16.21
C CYS A 78 5.86 -3.74 17.28
N THR A 79 6.95 -3.80 18.05
CA THR A 79 7.21 -4.96 18.94
C THR A 79 6.12 -5.12 19.99
N GLN A 80 5.64 -4.00 20.54
CA GLN A 80 4.62 -4.00 21.58
C GLN A 80 3.31 -4.60 21.05
N GLU A 81 2.78 -4.06 19.96
CA GLU A 81 1.51 -4.49 19.38
C GLU A 81 1.58 -5.92 18.85
N ILE A 82 2.74 -6.33 18.33
CA ILE A 82 2.96 -7.71 17.90
C ILE A 82 2.79 -8.68 19.07
N ASN A 83 3.40 -8.37 20.22
CA ASN A 83 3.36 -9.23 21.39
C ASN A 83 1.99 -9.21 22.07
N GLU A 84 1.34 -8.05 22.16
CA GLU A 84 0.06 -7.88 22.88
C GLU A 84 -1.15 -8.32 22.06
N HIS A 85 -1.13 -8.14 20.74
CA HIS A 85 -2.34 -8.27 19.90
C HIS A 85 -2.19 -9.25 18.74
N CYS A 86 -0.96 -9.55 18.31
CA CYS A 86 -0.69 -10.40 17.15
C CYS A 86 0.19 -11.61 17.48
N PHE A 87 0.09 -12.10 18.73
CA PHE A 87 0.80 -13.28 19.19
C PHE A 87 0.57 -14.49 18.27
N GLY A 88 1.63 -15.24 17.99
CA GLY A 88 1.59 -16.44 17.15
C GLY A 88 1.61 -16.18 15.64
N LYS A 89 1.64 -14.93 15.16
CA LYS A 89 1.91 -14.62 13.75
C LYS A 89 3.39 -14.81 13.44
N LYS A 90 3.69 -15.76 12.55
CA LYS A 90 5.07 -16.16 12.21
C LYS A 90 5.68 -15.38 11.05
N THR A 91 4.84 -14.87 10.14
CA THR A 91 5.30 -14.22 8.90
C THR A 91 5.04 -12.71 8.93
N LYS A 92 5.86 -11.93 8.23
CA LYS A 92 5.66 -10.48 8.04
C LYS A 92 4.26 -10.18 7.50
N ALA A 93 3.84 -10.89 6.45
CA ALA A 93 2.50 -10.76 5.88
C ALA A 93 1.38 -11.06 6.90
N GLY A 94 1.56 -12.07 7.76
CA GLY A 94 0.60 -12.42 8.82
C GLY A 94 0.51 -11.36 9.91
N VAL A 95 1.63 -10.76 10.28
CA VAL A 95 1.69 -9.64 11.24
C VAL A 95 1.04 -8.39 10.66
N ILE A 96 1.40 -7.98 9.43
CA ILE A 96 0.80 -6.81 8.77
C ILE A 96 -0.72 -6.99 8.67
N GLN A 97 -1.21 -8.17 8.29
CA GLN A 97 -2.65 -8.42 8.24
C GLN A 97 -3.30 -8.29 9.62
N CYS A 98 -2.67 -8.82 10.67
CA CYS A 98 -3.20 -8.72 12.02
C CYS A 98 -3.26 -7.28 12.52
N LEU A 99 -2.17 -6.52 12.35
CA LEU A 99 -2.10 -5.12 12.73
C LEU A 99 -3.06 -4.27 11.89
N ALA A 100 -3.27 -4.59 10.61
CA ALA A 100 -4.25 -3.89 9.77
C ALA A 100 -5.68 -4.13 10.25
N ASP A 101 -6.00 -5.38 10.62
CA ASP A 101 -7.30 -5.72 11.22
C ASP A 101 -7.47 -5.03 12.60
N LEU A 102 -6.39 -4.85 13.38
CA LEU A 102 -6.39 -4.07 14.62
C LEU A 102 -6.59 -2.58 14.35
N MET A 103 -5.87 -1.99 13.40
CA MET A 103 -5.97 -0.59 13.02
C MET A 103 -7.39 -0.23 12.54
N LEU A 104 -8.02 -1.13 11.77
CA LEU A 104 -9.41 -0.98 11.37
C LEU A 104 -10.34 -0.94 12.59
N ARG A 105 -10.15 -1.84 13.56
CA ARG A 105 -10.96 -1.83 14.79
C ARG A 105 -10.73 -0.57 15.62
N ASP A 106 -9.48 -0.16 15.76
CA ASP A 106 -9.09 1.05 16.50
C ASP A 106 -9.83 2.28 15.97
N VAL A 107 -9.81 2.50 14.65
CA VAL A 107 -10.50 3.65 14.06
C VAL A 107 -12.02 3.54 14.23
N LEU A 108 -12.60 2.36 14.01
CA LEU A 108 -14.05 2.16 14.13
C LEU A 108 -14.55 2.30 15.58
N LYS A 109 -13.76 1.85 16.56
CA LYS A 109 -14.10 1.89 17.99
C LYS A 109 -13.56 3.13 18.71
N LYS A 110 -12.81 3.99 18.01
CA LYS A 110 -12.08 5.13 18.59
C LYS A 110 -11.14 4.71 19.72
N GLU A 111 -10.47 3.57 19.54
CA GLU A 111 -9.41 3.07 20.42
C GLU A 111 -8.04 3.48 19.87
N ASN A 112 -7.01 3.45 20.73
CA ASN A 112 -5.63 3.73 20.33
C ASN A 112 -4.68 2.62 20.81
N LYS A 113 -4.80 1.42 20.23
CA LYS A 113 -4.01 0.24 20.60
C LYS A 113 -2.73 0.09 19.80
N ILE A 114 -2.52 0.93 18.79
CA ILE A 114 -1.31 0.97 17.98
C ILE A 114 -0.62 2.31 18.23
N THR A 115 0.65 2.27 18.62
CA THR A 115 1.51 3.44 18.77
C THR A 115 1.71 4.16 17.44
N GLU A 116 1.93 5.48 17.46
CA GLU A 116 2.14 6.26 16.23
C GLU A 116 3.32 5.72 15.40
N ASP A 117 4.42 5.31 16.04
CA ASP A 117 5.57 4.70 15.37
C ASP A 117 5.18 3.43 14.61
N CYS A 118 4.39 2.54 15.22
CA CYS A 118 3.92 1.34 14.55
C CYS A 118 2.85 1.67 13.48
N ARG A 119 2.01 2.69 13.71
CA ARG A 119 1.02 3.13 12.71
C ARG A 119 1.70 3.61 11.44
N ASP A 120 2.74 4.42 11.54
CA ASP A 120 3.47 4.93 10.37
C ASP A 120 4.16 3.82 9.58
N GLU A 121 4.77 2.86 10.28
CA GLU A 121 5.36 1.68 9.65
C GLU A 121 4.32 0.81 8.96
N LEU A 122 3.19 0.57 9.62
CA LEU A 122 2.11 -0.21 9.05
C LEU A 122 1.49 0.48 7.85
N LYS A 123 1.28 1.80 7.89
CA LYS A 123 0.78 2.59 6.75
C LYS A 123 1.70 2.45 5.54
N PHE A 124 3.02 2.49 5.74
CA PHE A 124 3.95 2.29 4.63
C PHE A 124 3.78 0.91 3.97
N GLU A 125 3.69 -0.15 4.77
CA GLU A 125 3.44 -1.51 4.26
C GLU A 125 2.07 -1.66 3.59
N LEU A 126 1.03 -1.01 4.14
CA LEU A 126 -0.32 -1.00 3.59
C LEU A 126 -0.41 -0.25 2.25
N LEU A 127 0.32 0.86 2.09
CA LEU A 127 0.38 1.60 0.83
C LEU A 127 0.94 0.72 -0.29
N GLN A 128 2.04 0.00 -0.03
CA GLN A 128 2.61 -0.94 -1.00
C GLN A 128 1.57 -2.01 -1.36
N ARG A 129 0.95 -2.64 -0.37
CA ARG A 129 -0.09 -3.64 -0.59
C ARG A 129 -1.27 -3.08 -1.40
N SER A 130 -1.65 -1.83 -1.20
CA SER A 130 -2.72 -1.15 -1.97
C SER A 130 -2.30 -0.86 -3.42
N GLU A 131 -1.01 -0.71 -3.70
CA GLU A 131 -0.46 -0.47 -5.04
C GLU A 131 -0.40 -1.74 -5.90
N SER A 132 0.02 -2.88 -5.34
CA SER A 132 0.06 -4.14 -6.09
C SER A 132 -0.38 -5.33 -5.25
N ILE A 133 -1.15 -6.21 -5.88
CA ILE A 133 -1.56 -7.48 -5.28
C ILE A 133 -0.36 -8.41 -5.01
N ASP A 134 0.74 -8.23 -5.73
CA ASP A 134 1.95 -9.06 -5.58
C ASP A 134 2.63 -8.88 -4.23
N PHE A 135 2.42 -7.73 -3.58
CA PHE A 135 2.89 -7.48 -2.21
C PHE A 135 1.91 -7.97 -1.15
N ASP A 136 0.79 -8.56 -1.55
CA ASP A 136 -0.20 -9.18 -0.66
C ASP A 136 -0.35 -10.68 -0.97
N PRO A 137 0.54 -11.54 -0.45
CA PRO A 137 0.49 -12.98 -0.73
C PRO A 137 -0.82 -13.63 -0.26
N SER A 138 -1.48 -13.07 0.76
CA SER A 138 -2.74 -13.56 1.30
C SER A 138 -3.90 -13.31 0.34
N LEU A 139 -3.98 -12.11 -0.24
CA LEU A 139 -4.99 -11.73 -1.23
C LEU A 139 -4.68 -12.37 -2.59
N ALA A 140 -3.42 -12.32 -3.06
CA ALA A 140 -2.99 -12.94 -4.30
C ALA A 140 -3.35 -14.42 -4.35
N LYS A 141 -3.08 -15.17 -3.27
CA LYS A 141 -3.44 -16.60 -3.17
C LYS A 141 -4.94 -16.83 -3.24
N ALA A 142 -5.75 -16.02 -2.54
CA ALA A 142 -7.20 -16.18 -2.54
C ALA A 142 -7.84 -15.82 -3.88
N CYS A 143 -7.27 -14.87 -4.60
CA CYS A 143 -7.79 -14.34 -5.85
C CYS A 143 -7.12 -14.94 -7.10
N GLN A 144 -6.17 -15.87 -6.97
CA GLN A 144 -5.35 -16.35 -8.08
C GLN A 144 -6.17 -16.80 -9.31
N LYS A 145 -7.21 -17.62 -9.09
CA LYS A 145 -8.09 -18.10 -10.17
C LYS A 145 -8.94 -16.97 -10.77
N ASP A 146 -9.40 -16.06 -9.94
CA ASP A 146 -10.22 -14.92 -10.33
C ASP A 146 -9.40 -13.91 -11.16
N ILE A 147 -8.15 -13.67 -10.79
CA ILE A 147 -7.20 -12.85 -11.55
C ILE A 147 -7.01 -13.44 -12.95
N HIS A 148 -6.70 -14.74 -13.05
CA HIS A 148 -6.53 -15.40 -14.34
C HIS A 148 -7.80 -15.32 -15.20
N ARG A 149 -8.98 -15.45 -14.58
CA ARG A 149 -10.26 -15.48 -15.30
C ARG A 149 -10.74 -14.11 -15.75
N PHE A 150 -10.55 -13.07 -14.95
CA PHE A 150 -11.18 -11.76 -15.17
C PHE A 150 -10.19 -10.62 -15.44
N CYS A 151 -8.92 -10.78 -15.05
CA CYS A 151 -7.93 -9.69 -15.01
C CYS A 151 -6.60 -10.08 -15.68
N GLY A 152 -6.57 -11.12 -16.51
CA GLY A 152 -5.35 -11.62 -17.15
C GLY A 152 -4.73 -10.67 -18.19
N ASP A 153 -5.48 -9.65 -18.63
CA ASP A 153 -5.04 -8.59 -19.53
C ASP A 153 -4.37 -7.41 -18.80
N ARG A 154 -4.32 -7.44 -17.46
CA ARG A 154 -3.78 -6.36 -16.63
C ARG A 154 -2.39 -6.69 -16.13
N THR A 155 -1.54 -5.67 -16.11
CA THR A 155 -0.21 -5.77 -15.52
C THR A 155 -0.31 -5.48 -14.01
N PRO A 156 0.38 -6.24 -13.15
CA PRO A 156 0.51 -5.88 -11.74
C PRO A 156 1.13 -4.49 -11.53
N GLY A 157 0.84 -3.87 -10.38
CA GLY A 157 1.20 -2.49 -10.07
C GLY A 157 0.13 -1.47 -10.45
N ASN A 158 0.32 -0.23 -9.99
CA ASN A 158 -0.62 0.90 -10.17
C ASN A 158 -2.08 0.58 -9.81
N ALA A 159 -2.30 -0.34 -8.87
CA ALA A 159 -3.58 -0.91 -8.45
C ALA A 159 -4.41 -1.58 -9.54
N GLN A 160 -3.88 -1.87 -10.74
CA GLN A 160 -4.69 -2.31 -11.89
C GLN A 160 -5.43 -3.63 -11.65
N ILE A 161 -4.75 -4.64 -11.13
CA ILE A 161 -5.36 -5.95 -10.81
C ILE A 161 -6.42 -5.79 -9.71
N LEU A 162 -6.14 -4.94 -8.71
CA LEU A 162 -7.04 -4.72 -7.58
C LEU A 162 -8.32 -4.01 -8.01
N ASP A 163 -8.19 -3.00 -8.87
CA ASP A 163 -9.34 -2.31 -9.44
C ASP A 163 -10.17 -3.25 -10.32
N CYS A 164 -9.53 -4.10 -11.12
CA CYS A 164 -10.22 -5.11 -11.91
C CYS A 164 -11.00 -6.12 -11.04
N LEU A 165 -10.41 -6.58 -9.92
CA LEU A 165 -11.11 -7.45 -8.97
C LEU A 165 -12.30 -6.75 -8.31
N LYS A 166 -12.18 -5.47 -7.96
CA LYS A 166 -13.27 -4.64 -7.42
C LYS A 166 -14.41 -4.48 -8.43
N ASP A 167 -14.08 -4.24 -9.70
CA ASP A 167 -15.06 -4.18 -10.79
C ASP A 167 -15.81 -5.50 -11.02
N ASN A 168 -15.19 -6.63 -10.68
CA ASN A 168 -15.74 -7.98 -10.83
C ASN A 168 -16.18 -8.60 -9.49
N GLN A 169 -16.35 -7.82 -8.43
CA GLN A 169 -16.58 -8.33 -7.06
C GLN A 169 -17.77 -9.32 -6.94
N ASN A 170 -18.78 -9.21 -7.80
CA ASN A 170 -19.95 -10.11 -7.81
C ASN A 170 -19.72 -11.43 -8.56
N LYS A 171 -18.57 -11.59 -9.25
CA LYS A 171 -18.24 -12.73 -10.11
C LYS A 171 -17.04 -13.54 -9.59
N ILE A 172 -16.27 -12.98 -8.67
CA ILE A 172 -15.11 -13.61 -8.06
C ILE A 172 -15.52 -14.64 -7.01
N SER A 173 -14.60 -15.53 -6.67
CA SER A 173 -14.82 -16.55 -5.64
C SER A 173 -15.14 -15.93 -4.25
N PRO A 174 -15.92 -16.63 -3.39
CA PRO A 174 -16.22 -16.14 -2.04
C PRO A 174 -14.95 -15.87 -1.21
N SER A 175 -13.90 -16.66 -1.40
CA SER A 175 -12.61 -16.48 -0.72
C SER A 175 -11.91 -15.19 -1.15
N CYS A 176 -11.89 -14.90 -2.46
CA CYS A 176 -11.33 -13.65 -2.96
C CYS A 176 -12.16 -12.46 -2.50
N TYR A 177 -13.49 -12.52 -2.63
CA TYR A 177 -14.41 -11.47 -2.21
C TYR A 177 -14.22 -11.11 -0.73
N ALA A 178 -14.19 -12.10 0.17
CA ALA A 178 -14.03 -11.86 1.60
C ALA A 178 -12.74 -11.10 1.96
N LYS A 179 -11.62 -11.41 1.29
CA LYS A 179 -10.34 -10.70 1.51
C LYS A 179 -10.32 -9.33 0.84
N LEU A 180 -10.84 -9.22 -0.38
CA LEU A 180 -10.96 -7.96 -1.10
C LEU A 180 -11.79 -6.96 -0.29
N ARG A 181 -12.89 -7.44 0.31
CA ARG A 181 -13.78 -6.64 1.13
C ARG A 181 -13.11 -6.05 2.37
N LYS A 182 -12.20 -6.80 3.02
CA LYS A 182 -11.39 -6.26 4.12
C LYS A 182 -10.50 -5.12 3.66
N ARG A 183 -9.90 -5.25 2.48
CA ARG A 183 -9.08 -4.19 1.89
C ARG A 183 -9.89 -2.95 1.55
N GLU A 184 -11.06 -3.12 0.93
CA GLU A 184 -11.93 -1.97 0.62
C GLU A 184 -12.31 -1.17 1.89
N LYS A 185 -12.54 -1.86 3.01
CA LYS A 185 -12.77 -1.19 4.30
C LYS A 185 -11.55 -0.40 4.77
N LEU A 186 -10.35 -0.94 4.61
CA LEU A 186 -9.11 -0.21 4.91
C LEU A 186 -8.94 1.00 3.98
N ASP A 187 -9.23 0.87 2.68
CA ASP A 187 -9.13 1.96 1.71
C ASP A 187 -10.04 3.15 2.09
N VAL A 188 -11.22 2.88 2.66
CA VAL A 188 -12.14 3.93 3.13
C VAL A 188 -11.66 4.59 4.43
N ILE A 189 -11.15 3.79 5.36
CA ILE A 189 -10.72 4.26 6.69
C ILE A 189 -9.34 4.94 6.66
N LEU A 190 -8.49 4.55 5.72
CA LEU A 190 -7.15 5.09 5.50
C LEU A 190 -7.01 5.61 4.05
N PRO A 191 -7.70 6.72 3.68
CA PRO A 191 -7.69 7.23 2.31
C PRO A 191 -6.28 7.54 1.80
N GLU A 192 -5.35 7.94 2.68
CA GLU A 192 -3.95 8.19 2.34
C GLU A 192 -3.19 6.95 1.87
N ASN A 193 -3.66 5.75 2.24
CA ASN A 193 -3.07 4.47 1.87
C ASN A 193 -3.79 3.81 0.68
N ASP A 194 -4.92 4.37 0.24
CA ASP A 194 -5.62 3.91 -0.96
C ASP A 194 -4.88 4.42 -2.21
N TYR A 195 -3.99 3.59 -2.74
CA TYR A 195 -3.17 3.95 -3.90
C TYR A 195 -4.01 4.39 -5.11
N SER A 196 -5.12 3.69 -5.36
CA SER A 196 -6.01 3.98 -6.50
C SER A 196 -6.67 5.35 -6.35
N LEU A 197 -7.14 5.70 -5.14
CA LEU A 197 -7.69 7.02 -4.85
C LEU A 197 -6.62 8.11 -4.95
N MET A 198 -5.51 7.95 -4.23
CA MET A 198 -4.45 8.97 -4.17
C MET A 198 -3.84 9.26 -5.55
N SER A 199 -3.62 8.23 -6.38
CA SER A 199 -3.07 8.40 -7.73
C SER A 199 -4.07 9.03 -8.69
N LYS A 200 -5.29 8.50 -8.80
CA LYS A 200 -6.28 8.97 -9.79
C LYS A 200 -6.86 10.34 -9.42
N CYS A 201 -6.86 10.69 -8.14
CA CYS A 201 -7.34 11.97 -7.65
C CYS A 201 -6.22 12.98 -7.36
N ALA A 202 -4.96 12.68 -7.69
CA ALA A 202 -3.80 13.49 -7.30
C ALA A 202 -3.97 14.99 -7.59
N THR A 203 -4.46 15.35 -8.79
CA THR A 203 -4.67 16.75 -9.19
C THR A 203 -5.72 17.47 -8.34
N ILE A 204 -6.80 16.78 -7.99
CA ILE A 204 -7.88 17.31 -7.14
C ILE A 204 -7.41 17.41 -5.69
N ILE A 205 -6.70 16.39 -5.20
CA ILE A 205 -6.13 16.39 -3.86
C ILE A 205 -5.18 17.58 -3.72
N GLN A 206 -4.26 17.77 -4.66
CA GLN A 206 -3.30 18.87 -4.64
C GLN A 206 -3.99 20.23 -4.69
N LYS A 207 -5.01 20.38 -5.53
CA LYS A 207 -5.69 21.67 -5.76
C LYS A 207 -6.65 22.05 -4.63
N PHE A 208 -7.34 21.09 -4.04
CA PHE A 208 -8.47 21.35 -3.14
C PHE A 208 -8.33 20.74 -1.74
N CYS A 209 -7.51 19.71 -1.57
CA CYS A 209 -7.40 18.95 -0.31
C CYS A 209 -5.98 18.99 0.29
N SER A 210 -5.11 19.89 -0.17
CA SER A 210 -3.71 19.97 0.28
C SER A 210 -3.57 20.32 1.76
N ASN A 211 -4.50 21.10 2.31
CA ASN A 211 -4.54 21.50 3.71
C ASN A 211 -5.39 20.57 4.59
N GLU A 212 -5.96 19.51 4.03
CA GLU A 212 -6.80 18.58 4.78
C GLU A 212 -5.97 17.57 5.55
N GLN A 213 -6.48 17.18 6.72
CA GLN A 213 -5.89 16.05 7.43
C GLN A 213 -6.05 14.78 6.60
N LYS A 214 -5.08 13.89 6.67
CA LYS A 214 -4.98 12.73 5.77
C LYS A 214 -6.18 11.78 5.85
N GLN A 215 -6.77 11.64 7.05
CA GLN A 215 -7.99 10.88 7.28
C GLN A 215 -9.25 11.54 6.68
N ASN A 216 -9.21 12.84 6.39
CA ASN A 216 -10.33 13.61 5.86
C ASN A 216 -10.30 13.75 4.34
N ILE A 217 -9.28 13.25 3.65
CA ILE A 217 -9.13 13.36 2.19
C ILE A 217 -10.36 12.86 1.45
N LEU A 218 -10.93 11.72 1.85
CA LEU A 218 -12.14 11.19 1.21
C LEU A 218 -13.34 12.13 1.37
N SER A 219 -13.49 12.77 2.54
CA SER A 219 -14.55 13.75 2.79
C SER A 219 -14.36 15.04 1.98
N CYS A 220 -13.12 15.48 1.80
CA CYS A 220 -12.79 16.62 0.95
C CYS A 220 -13.13 16.32 -0.52
N LEU A 221 -12.69 15.18 -1.04
CA LEU A 221 -12.99 14.75 -2.40
C LEU A 221 -14.50 14.65 -2.66
N ARG A 222 -15.28 14.19 -1.67
CA ARG A 222 -16.75 14.18 -1.75
C ARG A 222 -17.33 15.59 -1.91
N ARG A 223 -16.81 16.59 -1.19
CA ARG A 223 -17.26 17.99 -1.33
C ARG A 223 -16.90 18.59 -2.68
N SER A 224 -15.78 18.17 -3.26
CA SER A 224 -15.30 18.66 -4.56
C SER A 224 -15.91 17.93 -5.77
N ILE A 225 -16.89 17.02 -5.58
CA ILE A 225 -17.37 16.12 -6.64
C ILE A 225 -18.01 16.81 -7.85
N ASN A 226 -18.71 17.92 -7.60
CA ASN A 226 -19.45 18.67 -8.60
C ASN A 226 -18.66 19.88 -9.16
N GLN A 227 -17.39 20.03 -8.76
CA GLN A 227 -16.53 21.03 -9.37
C GLN A 227 -16.06 20.47 -10.72
N ASP A 228 -16.34 21.17 -11.83
CA ASP A 228 -16.20 20.73 -13.24
C ASP A 228 -14.77 20.32 -13.71
N ALA A 229 -13.85 20.10 -12.76
CA ALA A 229 -12.47 19.70 -12.99
C ALA A 229 -12.15 18.26 -12.53
N MET A 230 -13.09 17.52 -11.95
CA MET A 230 -12.82 16.16 -11.44
C MET A 230 -12.54 15.16 -12.58
N PRO A 231 -11.34 14.52 -12.63
CA PRO A 231 -11.06 13.47 -13.61
C PRO A 231 -12.04 12.30 -13.49
N THR A 232 -12.47 11.73 -14.62
CA THR A 232 -13.42 10.61 -14.67
C THR A 232 -12.97 9.43 -13.82
N MET A 233 -11.67 9.10 -13.85
CA MET A 233 -11.10 8.02 -13.06
C MET A 233 -11.14 8.31 -11.55
N CYS A 234 -10.86 9.55 -11.12
CA CYS A 234 -11.01 9.95 -9.73
C CYS A 234 -12.46 9.81 -9.28
N ARG A 235 -13.40 10.33 -10.08
CA ARG A 235 -14.84 10.27 -9.80
C ARG A 235 -15.32 8.82 -9.62
N ARG A 236 -14.88 7.91 -10.50
CA ARG A 236 -15.21 6.49 -10.41
C ARG A 236 -14.72 5.85 -9.11
N VAL A 237 -13.46 6.08 -8.74
CA VAL A 237 -12.91 5.54 -7.48
C VAL A 237 -13.62 6.12 -6.27
N LEU A 238 -13.87 7.43 -6.27
CA LEU A 238 -14.58 8.11 -5.20
C LEU A 238 -15.99 7.51 -4.99
N TYR A 239 -16.76 7.33 -6.07
CA TYR A 239 -18.09 6.71 -5.97
C TYR A 239 -18.03 5.30 -5.37
N HIS A 240 -17.07 4.49 -5.81
CA HIS A 240 -16.89 3.16 -5.25
C HIS A 240 -16.60 3.21 -3.74
N ARG A 241 -15.74 4.12 -3.27
CA ARG A 241 -15.47 4.27 -1.82
C ARG A 241 -16.69 4.75 -1.04
N LEU A 242 -17.48 5.66 -1.60
CA LEU A 242 -18.73 6.11 -0.98
C LEU A 242 -19.76 4.97 -0.87
N MET A 243 -19.82 4.06 -1.85
CA MET A 243 -20.67 2.87 -1.77
C MET A 243 -20.23 1.94 -0.64
N VAL A 244 -18.92 1.68 -0.52
CA VAL A 244 -18.35 0.83 0.55
C VAL A 244 -18.62 1.43 1.93
N LEU A 245 -18.56 2.76 2.07
CA LEU A 245 -18.80 3.45 3.34
C LEU A 245 -20.26 3.32 3.82
N ASN A 246 -21.21 3.23 2.89
CA ASN A 246 -22.65 3.18 3.18
C ASN A 246 -23.23 1.76 3.29
N SER A 247 -22.39 0.74 3.19
CA SER A 247 -22.77 -0.69 3.15
C SER A 247 -22.22 -1.47 4.33
#